data_AF-A6QBE9-F1
#
_entry.id   AF-A6QBE9-F1
#
_cell.length_a   1.000
_cell.length_b   1.000
_cell.length_c   1.000
_cell.angle_alpha   90.00
_cell.angle_beta   90.00
_cell.angle_gamma   90.00
#
_symmetry.space_group_name_H-M   'P 1'
#
loop_
_entity.id
_entity.type
_entity.pdbx_description
1 polymer ?
#
loop_
_entity_poly.entity_id
_entity_poly.type
_entity_poly.pdbx_seq_one_letter_code
_entity_poly.pdbx_strand_id
1 'polypeptide(L)'
;MKKLIYFNIPIAYLLLYTVAILATGVWLFLLSQGLNSVEQLDAALQKVIGTPEPKSMHNLVEVATPHLFAIGMLIFVVAHFMLFSTKISQKVSLAVAMVLFIFALLNILSYGAIAFGLLASGWIKLFTMTFFIGVFLVLLGMVAASL
;
A
#
# COMPACT_ATOMS: atom_id res chain seq x y z
N MET A 1 -28.80 -15.31 10.98
CA MET A 1 -28.40 -14.12 10.19
C MET A 1 -27.64 -13.17 11.10
N LYS A 2 -26.32 -12.99 10.91
CA LYS A 2 -25.52 -12.07 11.75
C LYS A 2 -26.04 -10.64 11.49
N LYS A 3 -26.45 -9.92 12.55
CA LYS A 3 -26.93 -8.53 12.44
C LYS A 3 -25.74 -7.61 12.15
N LEU A 4 -25.32 -7.54 10.89
CA LEU A 4 -24.20 -6.70 10.43
C LEU A 4 -24.47 -5.19 10.58
N ILE A 5 -25.74 -4.79 10.74
CA ILE A 5 -26.19 -3.40 10.87
C ILE A 5 -25.42 -2.63 11.98
N TYR A 6 -25.06 -3.29 13.08
CA TYR A 6 -24.31 -2.64 14.17
C TYR A 6 -22.84 -2.36 13.83
N PHE A 7 -22.28 -2.98 12.79
CA PHE A 7 -20.89 -2.80 12.36
C PHE A 7 -20.72 -1.75 11.24
N ASN A 8 -21.81 -1.20 10.70
CA ASN A 8 -21.75 -0.23 9.60
C ASN A 8 -20.92 1.01 9.96
N ILE A 9 -21.11 1.55 11.18
CA ILE A 9 -20.38 2.75 11.62
C ILE A 9 -18.88 2.45 11.82
N PRO A 10 -18.46 1.42 12.58
CA PRO A 10 -17.05 1.05 12.68
C PRO A 10 -16.38 0.76 11.33
N ILE A 11 -17.07 0.06 10.42
CA ILE A 11 -16.52 -0.28 9.10
C ILE A 11 -16.40 0.99 8.24
N ALA A 12 -17.39 1.88 8.25
CA ALA A 12 -17.29 3.16 7.53
C ALA A 12 -16.12 4.02 8.03
N TYR A 13 -15.92 4.07 9.36
CA TYR A 13 -14.78 4.77 9.95
C TYR A 13 -13.45 4.13 9.53
N LEU A 14 -13.35 2.79 9.58
CA LEU A 14 -12.18 2.04 9.12
C LEU A 14 -11.87 2.35 7.64
N LEU A 15 -12.87 2.33 6.76
CA LEU A 15 -12.70 2.63 5.33
C LEU A 15 -12.14 4.04 5.13
N LEU A 16 -12.76 5.05 5.75
CA LEU A 16 -12.34 6.44 5.63
C LEU A 16 -10.91 6.65 6.16
N TYR A 17 -10.63 6.11 7.35
CA TYR A 17 -9.31 6.22 7.97
C TYR A 17 -8.23 5.52 7.14
N THR A 18 -8.56 4.36 6.55
CA THR A 18 -7.62 3.64 5.68
C THR A 18 -7.31 4.40 4.41
N VAL A 19 -8.30 5.02 3.78
CA VAL A 19 -8.09 5.88 2.60
C VAL A 19 -7.18 7.08 2.96
N ALA A 20 -7.41 7.71 4.12
CA ALA A 20 -6.55 8.79 4.60
C ALA A 20 -5.10 8.32 4.82
N ILE A 21 -4.90 7.15 5.45
CA ILE A 21 -3.57 6.55 5.62
C ILE A 21 -2.91 6.31 4.27
N LEU A 22 -3.61 5.72 3.30
CA LEU A 22 -3.04 5.47 1.97
C LEU A 22 -2.64 6.77 1.28
N ALA A 23 -3.49 7.80 1.33
CA ALA A 23 -3.19 9.10 0.74
C ALA A 23 -1.95 9.75 1.39
N THR A 24 -1.86 9.73 2.71
CA THR A 24 -0.66 10.24 3.42
C THR A 24 0.58 9.41 3.13
N GLY A 25 0.47 8.09 2.98
CA GLY A 25 1.56 7.22 2.58
C GLY A 25 2.08 7.55 1.17
N VAL A 26 1.18 7.79 0.21
CA VAL A 26 1.54 8.28 -1.13
C VAL A 26 2.26 9.62 -1.07
N TRP A 27 1.73 10.55 -0.28
CA TRP A 27 2.32 11.87 -0.11
C TRP A 27 3.73 11.81 0.48
N LEU A 28 3.92 11.06 1.57
CA LEU A 28 5.23 10.87 2.20
C LEU A 28 6.23 10.17 1.27
N PHE A 29 5.76 9.20 0.48
CA PHE A 29 6.57 8.60 -0.56
C PHE A 29 7.06 9.65 -1.55
N LEU A 30 6.17 10.44 -2.15
CA LEU A 30 6.56 11.46 -3.14
C LEU A 30 7.51 12.51 -2.53
N LEU A 31 7.25 12.96 -1.29
CA LEU A 31 8.17 13.83 -0.56
C LEU A 31 9.57 13.23 -0.44
N SER A 32 9.67 11.94 -0.11
CA SER A 32 10.96 11.21 -0.03
C SER A 32 11.68 10.99 -1.37
N GLN A 33 11.06 11.40 -2.47
CA GLN A 33 11.63 11.37 -3.82
C GLN A 33 11.96 12.79 -4.31
N GLY A 34 11.81 13.79 -3.45
CA GLY A 34 12.14 15.17 -3.75
C GLY A 34 10.97 15.99 -4.26
N LEU A 35 9.71 15.60 -4.03
CA LEU A 35 8.53 16.43 -4.39
C LEU A 35 8.61 17.85 -3.79
N ASN A 36 9.27 18.02 -2.64
CA ASN A 36 9.53 19.33 -2.02
C ASN A 36 10.57 20.18 -2.79
N SER A 37 11.36 19.57 -3.67
CA SER A 37 12.45 20.19 -4.44
C SER A 37 12.11 20.41 -5.92
N VAL A 38 10.96 19.91 -6.38
CA VAL A 38 10.48 20.09 -7.75
C VAL A 38 9.07 20.69 -7.74
N GLU A 39 8.83 21.67 -8.60
CA GLU A 39 7.54 22.39 -8.65
C GLU A 39 6.39 21.53 -9.22
N GLN A 40 6.69 20.40 -9.87
CA GLN A 40 5.71 19.59 -10.60
C GLN A 40 5.83 18.09 -10.28
N LEU A 41 4.68 17.43 -10.19
CA LEU A 41 4.55 15.98 -9.93
C LEU A 41 5.31 15.14 -10.96
N ASP A 42 5.25 15.54 -12.23
CA ASP A 42 5.87 14.82 -13.35
C ASP A 42 7.39 14.77 -13.22
N ALA A 43 8.00 15.86 -12.75
CA ALA A 43 9.42 15.93 -12.47
C ALA A 43 9.83 15.01 -11.30
N ALA A 44 8.97 14.91 -10.26
CA ALA A 44 9.21 13.98 -9.15
C ALA A 44 9.16 12.52 -9.62
N LEU A 45 8.17 12.16 -10.46
CA LEU A 45 8.06 10.82 -11.04
C LEU A 45 9.26 10.47 -11.93
N GLN A 46 9.73 11.40 -12.76
CA GLN A 46 10.94 11.19 -13.58
C GLN A 46 12.19 10.99 -12.73
N LYS A 47 12.30 11.72 -11.60
CA LYS A 47 13.41 11.56 -10.65
C LYS A 47 13.42 10.16 -10.04
N VAL A 48 12.26 9.60 -9.65
CA VAL A 48 12.14 8.21 -9.15
C VAL A 48 12.67 7.20 -10.16
N ILE A 49 12.45 7.44 -11.44
CA ILE A 49 12.78 6.49 -12.52
C ILE A 49 14.25 6.61 -12.91
N GLY A 50 14.73 7.83 -13.17
CA GLY A 50 16.07 8.05 -13.73
C GLY A 50 17.17 8.22 -12.68
N THR A 51 16.85 8.82 -11.53
CA THR A 51 17.82 9.16 -10.47
C THR A 51 17.18 8.99 -9.09
N PRO A 52 16.75 7.75 -8.72
CA PRO A 52 16.16 7.50 -7.42
C PRO A 52 17.09 7.98 -6.31
N GLU A 53 16.54 8.65 -5.31
CA GLU A 53 17.36 9.18 -4.22
C GLU A 53 18.10 8.05 -3.50
N PRO A 54 19.41 8.21 -3.24
CA PRO A 54 20.21 7.18 -2.62
C PRO A 54 19.62 6.82 -1.26
N LYS A 55 19.32 5.54 -1.06
CA LYS A 55 18.78 5.00 0.18
C LYS A 55 19.91 4.35 0.96
N SER A 56 19.95 4.55 2.28
CA SER A 56 20.92 3.89 3.15
C SER A 56 20.35 2.57 3.71
N MET A 57 21.23 1.63 4.04
CA MET A 57 20.84 0.39 4.72
C MET A 57 20.27 0.64 6.12
N HIS A 58 20.72 1.70 6.79
CA HIS A 58 20.14 2.14 8.06
C HIS A 58 18.67 2.55 7.89
N ASN A 59 18.40 3.43 6.93
CA ASN A 59 17.05 3.90 6.63
C ASN A 59 16.18 2.74 6.10
N LEU A 60 16.77 1.73 5.47
CA LEU A 60 16.04 0.53 5.07
C LEU A 60 15.47 -0.22 6.27
N VAL A 61 16.27 -0.49 7.30
CA VAL A 61 15.79 -1.21 8.49
C VAL A 61 14.78 -0.37 9.24
N GLU A 62 15.05 0.94 9.38
CA GLU A 62 14.17 1.89 10.06
C GLU A 62 12.82 2.03 9.37
N VAL A 63 12.77 2.01 8.03
CA VAL A 63 11.54 2.18 7.26
C VAL A 63 10.86 0.83 7.01
N ALA A 64 11.59 -0.20 6.61
CA ALA A 64 11.00 -1.49 6.23
C ALA A 64 10.30 -2.18 7.40
N THR A 65 10.84 -2.08 8.62
CA THR A 65 10.26 -2.71 9.81
C THR A 65 8.84 -2.19 10.12
N PRO A 66 8.63 -0.89 10.35
CA PRO A 66 7.29 -0.36 10.59
C PRO A 66 6.37 -0.53 9.36
N HIS A 67 6.90 -0.51 8.13
CA HIS A 67 6.08 -0.74 6.94
C HIS A 67 5.62 -2.19 6.84
N LEU A 68 6.48 -3.18 7.10
CA LEU A 68 6.11 -4.60 7.12
C LEU A 68 5.02 -4.87 8.15
N PHE A 69 5.17 -4.33 9.36
CA PHE A 69 4.17 -4.49 10.41
C PHE A 69 2.88 -3.74 10.10
N ALA A 70 2.95 -2.46 9.72
CA ALA A 70 1.76 -1.64 9.48
C ALA A 70 0.98 -2.13 8.24
N ILE A 71 1.65 -2.39 7.12
CA ILE A 71 1.01 -2.89 5.90
C ILE A 71 0.46 -4.30 6.13
N GLY A 72 1.23 -5.18 6.78
CA GLY A 72 0.77 -6.53 7.10
C GLY A 72 -0.48 -6.53 7.99
N MET A 73 -0.47 -5.72 9.04
CA MET A 73 -1.64 -5.51 9.91
C MET A 73 -2.83 -4.94 9.14
N LEU A 74 -2.61 -3.94 8.29
CA LEU A 74 -3.67 -3.29 7.53
C LEU A 74 -4.33 -4.28 6.54
N ILE A 75 -3.52 -5.03 5.78
CA ILE A 75 -4.03 -6.09 4.90
C ILE A 75 -4.80 -7.12 5.73
N PHE A 76 -4.24 -7.57 6.86
CA PHE A 76 -4.86 -8.58 7.71
C PHE A 76 -6.22 -8.13 8.25
N VAL A 77 -6.31 -6.92 8.81
CA VAL A 77 -7.56 -6.38 9.36
C VAL A 77 -8.62 -6.24 8.28
N VAL A 78 -8.28 -5.65 7.13
CA VAL A 78 -9.24 -5.45 6.02
C VAL A 78 -9.67 -6.80 5.43
N ALA A 79 -8.74 -7.74 5.24
CA ALA A 79 -9.06 -9.10 4.79
C ALA A 79 -9.85 -9.90 5.83
N HIS A 80 -9.68 -9.63 7.13
CA HIS A 80 -10.45 -10.28 8.19
C HIS A 80 -11.94 -9.91 8.10
N PHE A 81 -12.27 -8.66 7.79
CA PHE A 81 -13.66 -8.26 7.55
C PHE A 81 -14.31 -9.02 6.39
N MET A 82 -13.52 -9.39 5.38
CA MET A 82 -14.00 -10.19 4.25
C MET A 82 -14.38 -11.64 4.62
N LEU A 83 -13.93 -12.18 5.76
CA LEU A 83 -14.42 -13.48 6.26
C LEU A 83 -15.90 -13.43 6.67
N PHE A 84 -16.42 -12.25 6.98
CA PHE A 84 -17.82 -12.03 7.34
C PHE A 84 -18.69 -11.57 6.18
N SER A 85 -18.09 -11.39 5.00
CA SER A 85 -18.78 -11.03 3.77
C SER A 85 -19.75 -12.13 3.34
N THR A 86 -20.98 -11.75 3.02
CA THR A 86 -22.00 -12.65 2.44
C THR A 86 -22.12 -12.52 0.93
N LYS A 87 -21.62 -11.41 0.34
CA LYS A 87 -21.78 -11.10 -1.10
C LYS A 87 -20.56 -11.49 -1.93
N ILE A 88 -19.38 -11.51 -1.32
CA ILE A 88 -18.11 -11.78 -1.99
C ILE A 88 -17.53 -13.09 -1.47
N SER A 89 -17.09 -13.95 -2.39
CA SER A 89 -16.53 -15.25 -2.05
C SER A 89 -15.17 -15.13 -1.34
N GLN A 90 -14.93 -16.05 -0.39
CA GLN A 90 -13.67 -16.12 0.34
C GLN A 90 -12.46 -16.37 -0.56
N LYS A 91 -12.63 -17.14 -1.65
CA LYS A 91 -11.55 -17.42 -2.62
C LYS A 91 -11.06 -16.14 -3.31
N VAL A 92 -11.98 -15.27 -3.72
CA VAL A 92 -11.64 -13.98 -4.34
C VAL A 92 -10.95 -13.08 -3.32
N SER A 93 -11.47 -12.99 -2.10
CA SER A 93 -10.82 -12.21 -1.03
C SER A 93 -9.40 -12.70 -0.73
N LEU A 94 -9.19 -14.01 -0.68
CA LEU A 94 -7.87 -14.59 -0.44
C LEU A 94 -6.91 -14.25 -1.58
N ALA A 95 -7.35 -14.39 -2.83
CA ALA A 95 -6.53 -14.06 -3.99
C ALA A 95 -6.10 -12.58 -3.98
N VAL A 96 -7.03 -11.66 -3.71
CA VAL A 96 -6.72 -10.23 -3.60
C VAL A 96 -5.74 -9.94 -2.46
N ALA A 97 -5.93 -10.55 -1.29
CA ALA A 97 -5.02 -10.40 -0.16
C ALA A 97 -3.60 -10.94 -0.47
N MET A 98 -3.51 -12.10 -1.12
CA MET A 98 -2.22 -12.67 -1.54
C MET A 98 -1.49 -11.77 -2.54
N VAL A 99 -2.21 -11.21 -3.50
CA VAL A 99 -1.66 -10.24 -4.46
C VAL A 99 -1.12 -9.01 -3.71
N LEU A 100 -1.85 -8.50 -2.72
CA LEU A 100 -1.37 -7.38 -1.88
C LEU A 100 -0.08 -7.71 -1.13
N PHE A 101 0.02 -8.90 -0.53
CA PHE A 101 1.26 -9.33 0.14
C PHE A 101 2.44 -9.43 -0.81
N ILE A 102 2.22 -9.97 -2.02
CA ILE A 102 3.25 -10.05 -3.06
C ILE A 102 3.74 -8.65 -3.44
N PHE A 103 2.83 -7.73 -3.74
CA PHE A 103 3.21 -6.36 -4.12
C PHE A 103 3.85 -5.59 -2.96
N ALA A 104 3.39 -5.77 -1.72
CA ALA A 104 4.03 -5.18 -0.55
C ALA A 104 5.48 -5.67 -0.40
N LEU A 105 5.71 -6.98 -0.55
CA LEU A 105 7.06 -7.55 -0.48
C LEU A 105 7.97 -7.02 -1.60
N LEU A 106 7.50 -7.02 -2.85
CA LEU A 106 8.25 -6.47 -3.99
C LEU A 106 8.56 -4.98 -3.81
N ASN A 107 7.63 -4.23 -3.20
CA ASN A 107 7.83 -2.81 -2.92
C ASN A 107 8.93 -2.58 -1.87
N ILE A 108 9.06 -3.46 -0.89
CA ILE A 108 10.14 -3.39 0.11
C ILE A 108 11.47 -3.84 -0.49
N LEU A 109 11.48 -4.94 -1.25
CA LEU A 109 12.69 -5.45 -1.91
C LEU A 109 13.26 -4.47 -2.93
N SER A 110 12.41 -3.77 -3.69
CA SER A 110 12.86 -2.72 -4.61
C SER A 110 13.54 -1.56 -3.88
N TYR A 111 13.08 -1.18 -2.68
CA TYR A 111 13.80 -0.19 -1.86
C TYR A 111 15.19 -0.70 -1.46
N GLY A 112 15.32 -1.98 -1.12
CA GLY A 112 16.62 -2.62 -0.87
C GLY A 112 17.54 -2.60 -2.09
N ALA A 113 17.01 -2.91 -3.27
CA ALA A 113 17.79 -2.83 -4.50
C ALA A 113 18.30 -1.40 -4.79
N ILE A 114 17.49 -0.36 -4.53
CA ILE A 114 17.94 1.05 -4.63
C ILE A 114 19.09 1.31 -3.66
N ALA A 115 19.01 0.80 -2.42
CA ALA A 115 20.07 0.97 -1.42
C ALA A 115 21.40 0.31 -1.84
N PHE A 116 21.36 -0.73 -2.68
CA PHE A 116 22.55 -1.34 -3.29
C PHE A 116 22.98 -0.71 -4.63
N GLY A 117 22.37 0.41 -5.04
CA GLY A 117 22.75 1.15 -6.25
C GLY A 117 22.14 0.64 -7.57
N LEU A 118 21.18 -0.29 -7.52
CA LEU A 118 20.47 -0.79 -8.71
C LEU A 118 19.43 0.24 -9.19
N LEU A 119 19.82 1.20 -10.03
CA LEU A 119 18.94 2.29 -10.51
C LEU A 119 17.64 1.80 -11.16
N ALA A 120 17.66 0.66 -11.88
CA ALA A 120 16.48 0.07 -12.51
C ALA A 120 15.35 -0.29 -11.52
N SER A 121 15.66 -0.39 -10.23
CA SER A 121 14.67 -0.71 -9.20
C SER A 121 13.74 0.45 -8.83
N GLY A 122 14.05 1.69 -9.27
CA GLY A 122 13.15 2.84 -9.13
C GLY A 122 11.81 2.64 -9.87
N TRP A 123 11.85 2.13 -11.11
CA TRP A 123 10.64 1.78 -11.86
C TRP A 123 9.84 0.66 -11.19
N ILE A 124 10.52 -0.37 -10.69
CA ILE A 124 9.89 -1.48 -9.96
C ILE A 124 9.19 -0.95 -8.70
N LYS A 125 9.83 -0.05 -7.96
CA LYS A 125 9.25 0.58 -6.76
C LYS A 125 7.97 1.35 -7.10
N LEU A 126 8.00 2.18 -8.14
CA LEU A 126 6.85 2.97 -8.57
C LEU A 126 5.69 2.09 -9.06
N PHE A 127 6.01 1.10 -9.89
CA PHE A 127 5.03 0.14 -10.42
C PHE A 127 4.37 -0.66 -9.30
N THR A 128 5.18 -1.28 -8.43
CA THR A 128 4.67 -2.10 -7.32
C THR A 128 3.85 -1.29 -6.32
N MET A 129 4.23 -0.04 -6.06
CA MET A 129 3.48 0.85 -5.19
C MET A 129 2.11 1.19 -5.79
N THR A 130 2.09 1.60 -7.06
CA THR A 130 0.85 1.96 -7.77
C THR A 130 -0.12 0.79 -7.79
N PHE A 131 0.39 -0.40 -8.13
CA PHE A 131 -0.42 -1.61 -8.18
C PHE A 131 -0.90 -2.03 -6.79
N PHE A 132 -0.03 -1.94 -5.77
CA PHE A 132 -0.40 -2.19 -4.38
C PHE A 132 -1.59 -1.31 -3.98
N ILE A 133 -1.51 0.00 -4.18
CA ILE A 133 -2.58 0.95 -3.84
C ILE A 133 -3.87 0.61 -4.60
N GLY A 134 -3.78 0.39 -5.91
CA GLY A 134 -4.94 0.06 -6.73
C GLY A 134 -5.66 -1.20 -6.25
N VAL A 135 -4.91 -2.29 -6.01
CA VAL A 135 -5.47 -3.53 -5.47
C VAL A 135 -6.01 -3.33 -4.05
N PHE A 136 -5.38 -2.46 -3.25
CA PHE A 136 -5.83 -2.20 -1.89
C PHE A 136 -7.18 -1.47 -1.89
N LEU A 137 -7.35 -0.49 -2.78
CA LEU A 137 -8.63 0.19 -3.00
C LEU A 137 -9.71 -0.78 -3.48
N VAL A 138 -9.37 -1.78 -4.30
CA VAL A 138 -10.29 -2.86 -4.67
C VAL A 138 -10.72 -3.65 -3.43
N LEU A 139 -9.79 -4.03 -2.55
CA LEU A 139 -10.12 -4.73 -1.31
C LEU A 139 -11.04 -3.89 -0.40
N LEU A 140 -10.79 -2.58 -0.28
CA LEU A 140 -11.67 -1.67 0.46
C LEU A 140 -13.05 -1.56 -0.18
N GLY A 141 -13.12 -1.49 -1.51
CA GLY A 141 -14.38 -1.50 -2.26
C GLY A 141 -15.15 -2.80 -2.06
N MET A 142 -14.46 -3.93 -1.96
CA MET A 142 -15.05 -5.24 -1.62
C MET A 142 -15.66 -5.21 -0.21
N VAL A 143 -14.94 -4.68 0.79
CA VAL A 143 -15.47 -4.52 2.15
C VAL A 143 -16.70 -3.61 2.14
N ALA A 144 -16.64 -2.48 1.42
CA ALA A 144 -17.76 -1.54 1.31
C ALA A 144 -18.99 -2.16 0.63
N ALA A 145 -18.80 -2.97 -0.41
CA ALA A 145 -19.88 -3.65 -1.12
C ALA A 145 -20.48 -4.80 -0.29
N SER A 146 -19.69 -5.41 0.60
CA SER A 146 -20.11 -6.50 1.47
C SER A 146 -20.94 -6.06 2.69
N LEU A 147 -20.95 -4.77 3.04
CA LEU A 147 -21.95 -4.14 3.93
C LEU A 147 -23.36 -4.26 3.34
#